data_AF-A0A9Q3Z8N6-F1
#
_entry.id   AF-A0A9Q3Z8N6-F1
#
_cell.length_a   1.000
_cell.length_b   1.000
_cell.length_c   1.000
_cell.angle_alpha   90.00
_cell.angle_beta   90.00
_cell.angle_gamma   90.00
#
_symmetry.space_group_name_H-M   'P 1'
#
loop_
_entity.id
_entity.type
_entity.pdbx_description
1 polymer ?
#
loop_
_entity_poly.entity_id
_entity_poly.type
_entity_poly.pdbx_seq_one_letter_code
_entity_poly.pdbx_strand_id
1 'polypeptide(L)' 'MSADSVHRGSVGCFNYSWADGDATYTIYYHNTCTVKSAIAGTTNALFNNKWCANVAADGKGHTVVYNKPLTFASARGGSC' A
#
# COMPACT_ATOMS: atom_id res chain seq x y z
N MET A 1 21.46 -2.48 -15.81
CA MET A 1 20.01 -2.28 -15.60
C MET A 1 19.83 -2.00 -14.13
N SER A 2 19.60 -0.73 -13.76
CA SER A 2 19.31 -0.37 -12.37
C SER A 2 18.05 -1.11 -11.97
N ALA A 3 18.18 -2.11 -11.10
CA ALA A 3 17.02 -2.72 -10.48
C ALA A 3 16.36 -1.62 -9.67
N ASP A 4 15.30 -1.02 -10.21
CA ASP A 4 14.32 -0.30 -9.42
C ASP A 4 14.06 -1.16 -8.18
N SER A 5 14.37 -0.61 -7.01
CA SER A 5 14.36 -1.37 -5.76
C SER A 5 12.90 -1.64 -5.42
N VAL A 6 12.37 -2.75 -5.95
CA VAL A 6 10.99 -3.15 -5.68
C VAL A 6 10.90 -3.57 -4.23
N HIS A 7 10.35 -2.68 -3.42
CA HIS A 7 10.03 -2.92 -2.03
C HIS A 7 8.75 -3.75 -1.96
N ARG A 8 8.82 -4.88 -1.25
CA ARG A 8 7.67 -5.77 -1.04
C ARG A 8 7.54 -6.06 0.44
N GLY A 9 6.31 -6.32 0.86
CA GLY A 9 6.02 -6.74 2.21
C GLY A 9 4.62 -7.28 2.35
N SER A 10 4.31 -7.72 3.55
CA SER A 10 3.01 -8.26 3.89
C SER A 10 2.59 -7.66 5.23
N VAL A 11 1.34 -7.21 5.33
CA VAL A 11 0.75 -6.70 6.57
C VAL A 11 -0.61 -7.35 6.80
N GLY A 12 -0.72 -8.10 7.89
CA GLY A 12 -1.91 -8.94 8.13
C GLY A 12 -2.10 -9.96 6.99
N CYS A 13 -3.23 -9.87 6.29
CA CYS A 13 -3.47 -10.61 5.04
C CYS A 13 -3.52 -9.70 3.79
N PHE A 14 -2.75 -8.61 3.81
CA PHE A 14 -2.42 -7.86 2.61
C PHE A 14 -0.99 -8.14 2.19
N ASN A 15 -0.80 -8.44 0.92
CA ASN A 15 0.51 -8.37 0.28
C ASN A 15 0.62 -7.04 -0.46
N TYR A 16 1.73 -6.33 -0.29
CA TYR A 16 1.96 -5.08 -0.98
C TYR A 16 3.34 -5.05 -1.64
N SER A 17 3.44 -4.26 -2.70
CA SER A 17 4.67 -4.02 -3.42
C SER A 17 4.67 -2.64 -4.03
N TRP A 18 5.80 -1.96 -3.97
CA TRP A 18 6.01 -0.67 -4.62
C TRP A 18 7.44 -0.59 -5.14
N ALA A 19 7.61 0.28 -6.13
CA ALA A 19 8.86 0.50 -6.84
C ALA A 19 9.32 1.94 -6.56
N ASP A 20 10.64 2.16 -6.51
CA ASP A 20 11.21 3.50 -6.36
C ASP A 20 11.13 4.25 -7.71
N GLY A 21 10.01 4.92 -7.95
CA GLY A 21 9.86 5.78 -9.12
C GLY A 21 10.53 7.15 -8.96
N ASP A 22 10.89 7.79 -10.08
CA ASP A 22 11.54 9.12 -10.09
C ASP A 22 10.64 10.26 -9.58
N ALA A 23 9.32 10.15 -9.73
CA ALA A 23 8.37 11.22 -9.40
C ALA A 23 7.13 10.77 -8.61
N THR A 24 6.70 9.51 -8.78
CA THR A 24 5.56 8.94 -8.06
C THR A 24 5.84 7.49 -7.69
N TYR A 25 5.33 7.07 -6.55
CA TYR A 25 5.44 5.71 -6.03
C TYR A 25 4.08 5.04 -6.16
N THR A 26 4.01 3.98 -6.96
CA THR A 26 2.78 3.18 -7.07
C THR A 26 2.85 2.02 -6.12
N ILE A 27 1.94 2.01 -5.15
CA ILE A 27 1.77 0.94 -4.18
C ILE A 27 0.71 0.00 -4.70
N TYR A 28 1.12 -1.19 -5.10
CA TYR A 28 0.23 -2.29 -5.42
C TYR A 28 -0.07 -3.07 -4.14
N TYR A 29 -1.31 -3.48 -3.98
CA TYR A 29 -1.73 -4.29 -2.84
C TYR A 29 -2.76 -5.35 -3.25
N HIS A 30 -2.71 -6.48 -2.57
CA HIS A 30 -3.59 -7.62 -2.77
C HIS A 30 -4.10 -8.07 -1.40
N ASN A 31 -5.41 -7.94 -1.21
CA ASN A 31 -6.10 -8.46 -0.03
C ASN A 31 -6.28 -9.97 -0.19
N THR A 32 -5.49 -10.78 0.50
CA THR A 32 -5.69 -12.24 0.54
C THR A 32 -6.63 -12.66 1.66
N CYS A 33 -7.22 -11.72 2.41
CA CYS A 33 -8.27 -12.04 3.37
C CYS A 33 -9.57 -12.40 2.62
N THR A 34 -10.36 -13.30 3.20
CA THR A 34 -11.71 -13.67 2.71
C THR A 34 -12.78 -12.62 3.00
N VAL A 35 -12.39 -11.48 3.61
CA VAL A 35 -13.28 -10.38 3.99
C VAL A 35 -12.74 -9.06 3.47
N LYS A 36 -13.65 -8.11 3.24
CA LYS A 36 -13.28 -6.72 2.93
C LYS A 36 -12.42 -6.17 4.06
N SER A 37 -11.25 -5.66 3.70
CA SER A 37 -10.28 -5.12 4.64
C SER A 37 -9.68 -3.84 4.05
N ALA A 38 -9.13 -2.99 4.91
CA ALA A 38 -8.43 -1.80 4.51
C ALA A 38 -6.92 -2.02 4.63
N ILE A 39 -6.16 -1.45 3.69
CA ILE A 39 -4.73 -1.23 3.84
C ILE A 39 -4.49 0.27 3.94
N ALA A 40 -3.73 0.67 4.93
CA ALA A 40 -3.35 2.04 5.18
C ALA A 40 -1.84 2.15 5.31
N GLY A 41 -1.32 3.36 5.23
CA GLY A 41 0.09 3.59 5.44
C GLY A 41 0.42 5.06 5.55
N THR A 42 1.68 5.33 5.87
CA THR A 42 2.24 6.68 5.81
C THR A 42 3.30 6.78 4.74
N THR A 43 3.49 7.99 4.24
CA THR A 43 4.59 8.39 3.35
C THR A 43 5.53 9.31 4.11
N ASN A 44 6.69 9.60 3.51
CA ASN A 44 7.67 10.54 4.04
C ASN A 44 7.27 12.03 3.92
N ALA A 45 6.00 12.33 3.58
CA ALA A 45 5.52 13.71 3.55
C ALA A 45 5.38 14.27 4.99
N LEU A 46 5.56 15.59 5.13
CA LEU A 46 5.36 16.29 6.40
C LEU A 46 3.87 16.56 6.71
N PHE A 47 3.02 16.64 5.68
CA PHE A 47 1.59 16.91 5.79
C PHE A 47 0.81 15.96 4.88
N ASN A 48 -0.42 15.58 5.27
CA ASN A 48 -1.28 14.65 4.53
C ASN A 48 -0.54 13.39 4.04
N ASN A 49 0.30 12.85 4.91
CA ASN A 49 1.19 11.75 4.58
C ASN A 49 0.52 10.38 4.71
N LYS A 50 -0.71 10.32 5.21
CA LYS A 50 -1.48 9.09 5.38
C LYS A 50 -2.24 8.78 4.11
N TRP A 51 -2.24 7.50 3.73
CA TRP A 51 -3.08 6.97 2.65
C TRP A 51 -3.82 5.75 3.18
N CYS A 52 -4.99 5.48 2.61
CA CYS A 52 -5.77 4.31 2.94
C CYS A 52 -6.60 3.86 1.74
N ALA A 53 -6.73 2.55 1.59
CA ALA A 53 -7.48 1.91 0.51
C ALA A 53 -8.31 0.77 1.07
N ASN A 54 -9.60 0.79 0.74
CA ASN A 54 -10.53 -0.27 1.05
C ASN A 54 -10.54 -1.30 -0.07
N VAL A 55 -10.29 -2.56 0.26
CA VAL A 55 -10.12 -3.62 -0.73
C VAL A 55 -11.05 -4.77 -0.38
N ALA A 56 -11.83 -5.22 -1.37
CA ALA A 56 -12.70 -6.37 -1.22
C ALA A 56 -11.90 -7.64 -0.90
N ALA A 57 -12.59 -8.70 -0.44
CA ALA A 57 -11.99 -10.02 -0.25
C ALA A 57 -11.36 -10.51 -1.56
N ASP A 58 -10.14 -11.06 -1.50
CA ASP A 58 -9.33 -11.44 -2.68
C ASP A 58 -9.10 -10.28 -3.69
N GLY A 59 -9.37 -9.04 -3.27
CA GLY A 59 -9.32 -7.87 -4.14
C GLY A 59 -7.89 -7.39 -4.34
N LYS A 60 -7.59 -6.92 -5.56
CA LYS A 60 -6.34 -6.24 -5.88
C LYS A 60 -6.61 -4.77 -6.15
N GLY A 61 -5.64 -3.92 -5.84
CA GLY A 61 -5.71 -2.52 -6.16
C GLY A 61 -4.33 -1.87 -6.14
N HIS A 62 -4.30 -0.60 -6.47
CA HIS A 62 -3.11 0.21 -6.37
C HIS A 62 -3.46 1.64 -5.95
N THR A 63 -2.53 2.27 -5.23
CA THR A 63 -2.59 3.68 -4.87
C THR A 63 -1.30 4.34 -5.31
N VAL A 64 -1.43 5.47 -6.00
CA VAL A 64 -0.29 6.30 -6.36
C VAL A 64 -0.09 7.33 -5.27
N VAL A 65 1.13 7.41 -4.74
CA VAL A 65 1.55 8.44 -3.79
C VAL A 65 2.73 9.21 -4.36
N TYR A 66 2.79 10.51 -4.07
CA TYR A 66 3.89 11.39 -4.54
C TYR A 66 5.12 11.36 -3.63
N ASN A 67 5.01 10.70 -2.47
CA ASN A 67 6.06 10.65 -1.46
C ASN A 67 6.38 9.20 -1.12
N LYS A 68 7.65 8.91 -0.79
CA LYS A 68 8.12 7.56 -0.51
C LYS A 68 7.27 6.89 0.59
N PRO A 69 6.70 5.69 0.35
CA PRO A 69 5.97 4.94 1.38
C PRO A 69 6.90 4.54 2.52
N LEU A 70 6.46 4.72 3.77
CA LEU A 70 7.23 4.38 4.97
C LEU A 70 6.59 3.24 5.75
N THR A 71 5.31 3.35 6.08
CA THR A 71 4.62 2.37 6.91
C THR A 71 3.42 1.79 6.19
N PHE A 72 3.08 0.56 6.54
CA PHE A 72 1.94 -0.18 6.05
C PHE A 72 1.22 -0.80 7.24
N ALA A 73 -0.10 -0.63 7.28
CA ALA A 73 -1.01 -1.14 8.30
C ALA A 73 -2.21 -1.78 7.60
N SER A 74 -2.77 -2.83 8.18
CA SER A 74 -4.02 -3.44 7.69
C SER A 74 -5.09 -3.35 8.76
N ALA A 75 -6.31 -2.95 8.39
CA ALA A 75 -7.48 -2.98 9.26
C ALA A 75 -8.53 -3.93 8.69
N ARG A 76 -8.77 -5.04 9.40
CA ARG A 76 -9.81 -6.01 9.02
C ARG A 76 -11.18 -5.36 9.19
N GLY A 77 -12.05 -5.45 8.18
CA GLY A 77 -13.37 -4.80 8.20
C GLY A 77 -13.49 -3.52 7.36
N GLY A 78 -12.39 -3.00 6.81
CA GLY A 78 -12.45 -1.94 5.79
C GLY A 78 -12.70 -0.53 6.34
N SER A 79 -12.05 -0.19 7.45
CA SER A 79 -12.14 1.15 8.04
C SER A 79 -10.87 1.95 7.74
N CYS A 80 -10.96 2.77 6.71
CA CYS A 80 -10.24 4.03 6.54
C CYS A 80 -11.15 5.13 7.10
#